data_AF-A0A1E5A5M0-F1
#
_entry.id   AF-A0A1E5A5M0-F1
#
_cell.length_a   1.000
_cell.length_b   1.000
_cell.length_c   1.000
_cell.angle_alpha   90.00
_cell.angle_beta   90.00
_cell.angle_gamma   90.00
#
_symmetry.space_group_name_H-M   'P 1'
#
loop_
_entity.id
_entity.type
_entity.pdbx_description
1 polymer ?
#
loop_
_entity_poly.entity_id
_entity_poly.type
_entity_poly.pdbx_seq_one_letter_code
_entity_poly.pdbx_strand_id
1 'polypeptide(L)'
;MKDYFDRQKGVETQLIIRGGKAKKVTMLAARLYVKAHGKYRFVVALKYEGEEEYRYLIASELSWHHMDIARLYTLRWLVEVFIQDWKAHGGWNRLSKQRGEEGSRHGLILSLLCEHLLLLHPEQSVRLKNKQPGMPAGCLIEHLKADALVDTIKEVVASNDPETALAALTLAMKDALPVRDSSRHMAGRNLGKQEATASLKAHAEKYEMLNAA
;
A
#
# COMPACT_ATOMS: atom_id res chain seq x y z
N MET A 1 -4.55 27.55 -21.49
CA MET A 1 -4.55 26.08 -21.74
C MET A 1 -5.99 25.59 -21.78
N LYS A 2 -6.79 25.85 -20.73
CA LYS A 2 -8.26 25.66 -20.71
C LYS A 2 -8.96 26.22 -21.95
N ASP A 3 -8.81 27.53 -22.20
CA ASP A 3 -9.43 28.19 -23.37
C ASP A 3 -9.03 27.63 -24.74
N TYR A 4 -7.89 26.93 -24.84
CA TYR A 4 -7.48 26.30 -26.10
C TYR A 4 -8.26 25.01 -26.33
N PHE A 5 -8.39 24.19 -25.29
CA PHE A 5 -9.06 22.88 -25.37
C PHE A 5 -10.58 23.01 -25.35
N ASP A 6 -11.15 24.03 -24.71
CA ASP A 6 -12.61 24.26 -24.67
C ASP A 6 -13.21 24.56 -26.06
N ARG A 7 -12.38 24.91 -27.03
CA ARG A 7 -12.79 25.16 -28.42
C ARG A 7 -13.01 23.89 -29.23
N GLN A 8 -12.59 22.74 -28.72
CA GLN A 8 -12.55 21.48 -29.46
C GLN A 8 -13.37 20.41 -28.73
N LYS A 9 -14.10 19.60 -29.50
CA LYS A 9 -14.77 18.43 -28.93
C LYS A 9 -13.75 17.31 -28.74
N GLY A 10 -13.63 16.81 -27.51
CA GLY A 10 -12.75 15.68 -27.22
C GLY A 10 -13.22 14.37 -27.83
N VAL A 11 -12.28 13.45 -28.00
CA VAL A 11 -12.53 12.11 -28.53
C VAL A 11 -12.75 11.15 -27.36
N GLU A 12 -13.85 10.41 -27.42
CA GLU A 12 -14.12 9.35 -26.46
C GLU A 12 -13.31 8.10 -26.80
N THR A 13 -12.68 7.53 -25.78
CA THR A 13 -11.87 6.31 -25.93
C THR A 13 -11.79 5.55 -24.62
N GLN A 14 -11.25 4.34 -24.68
CA GLN A 14 -11.02 3.51 -23.51
C GLN A 14 -9.57 3.60 -23.05
N LEU A 15 -9.39 3.82 -21.75
CA LEU A 15 -8.10 3.83 -21.10
C LEU A 15 -8.06 2.77 -20.00
N ILE A 16 -7.02 1.93 -20.04
CA ILE A 16 -6.75 0.97 -18.97
C ILE A 16 -6.12 1.74 -17.81
N ILE A 17 -6.82 1.76 -16.69
CA ILE A 17 -6.38 2.38 -15.44
C ILE A 17 -5.97 1.31 -14.42
N ARG A 18 -5.70 1.75 -13.18
CA ARG A 18 -5.30 0.92 -12.05
C ARG A 18 -6.06 -0.41 -12.00
N GLY A 19 -5.31 -1.51 -11.84
CA GLY A 19 -5.85 -2.86 -11.69
C GLY A 19 -6.40 -3.45 -12.98
N GLY A 20 -5.97 -2.95 -14.14
CA GLY A 20 -6.40 -3.47 -15.45
C GLY A 20 -7.82 -3.06 -15.85
N LYS A 21 -8.46 -2.17 -15.10
CA LYS A 21 -9.84 -1.74 -15.37
C LYS A 21 -9.87 -0.80 -16.56
N ALA A 22 -10.64 -1.12 -17.59
CA ALA A 22 -10.93 -0.20 -18.67
C ALA A 22 -11.96 0.84 -18.21
N LYS A 23 -11.65 2.12 -18.40
CA LYS A 23 -12.59 3.22 -18.19
C LYS A 23 -12.74 4.04 -19.46
N LYS A 24 -13.96 4.52 -19.71
CA LYS A 24 -14.21 5.53 -20.73
C LYS A 24 -13.63 6.87 -20.29
N VAL A 25 -12.95 7.53 -21.21
CA VAL A 25 -12.36 8.85 -21.02
C VAL A 25 -12.60 9.69 -22.26
N THR A 26 -12.71 11.00 -22.07
CA THR A 26 -12.69 11.96 -23.17
C THR A 26 -11.32 12.63 -23.19
N MET A 27 -10.65 12.61 -24.35
CA MET A 27 -9.31 13.15 -24.49
C MET A 27 -9.17 14.13 -25.66
N LEU A 28 -8.31 15.12 -25.43
CA LEU A 28 -7.77 16.03 -26.43
C LEU A 28 -6.26 16.08 -26.23
N ALA A 29 -5.52 16.39 -27.30
CA ALA A 29 -4.08 16.52 -27.18
C ALA A 29 -3.54 17.56 -28.15
N ALA A 30 -2.57 18.36 -27.70
CA ALA A 30 -1.93 19.37 -28.52
C ALA A 30 -0.48 19.61 -28.09
N ARG A 31 0.34 20.03 -29.06
CA ARG A 31 1.71 20.47 -28.82
C ARG A 31 1.69 21.98 -28.65
N LEU A 32 1.90 22.44 -27.41
CA LEU A 32 1.70 23.83 -27.03
C LEU A 32 2.96 24.40 -26.41
N TYR A 33 3.23 25.68 -26.67
CA TYR A 33 4.27 26.41 -25.94
C TYR A 33 3.76 26.71 -24.52
N VAL A 34 4.39 26.10 -23.51
CA VAL A 34 4.02 26.29 -22.10
C VAL A 34 4.91 27.37 -21.51
N LYS A 35 4.34 28.57 -21.31
CA LYS A 35 5.07 29.76 -20.81
C LYS A 35 5.86 29.47 -19.53
N ALA A 36 5.24 28.81 -18.55
CA ALA A 36 5.88 28.45 -17.29
C ALA A 36 7.12 27.53 -17.44
N HIS A 37 7.20 26.77 -18.54
CA HIS A 37 8.34 25.90 -18.83
C HIS A 37 9.32 26.53 -19.84
N GLY A 38 8.95 27.64 -20.49
CA GLY A 38 9.74 28.30 -21.53
C GLY A 38 9.93 27.49 -22.81
N LYS A 39 9.10 26.46 -23.08
CA LYS A 39 9.29 25.55 -24.23
C LYS A 39 8.01 24.81 -24.61
N TYR A 40 8.03 24.21 -25.81
CA TYR A 40 6.95 23.35 -26.29
C TYR A 40 6.83 22.07 -25.45
N ARG A 41 5.59 21.66 -25.22
CA ARG A 41 5.19 20.45 -24.49
C ARG A 41 4.05 19.77 -25.20
N PHE A 42 3.98 18.45 -25.05
CA PHE A 42 2.78 17.71 -25.43
C PHE A 42 1.82 17.74 -24.26
N VAL A 43 0.70 18.44 -24.43
CA VAL A 43 -0.36 18.54 -23.43
C VAL A 43 -1.49 17.61 -23.83
N VAL A 44 -1.88 16.72 -22.92
CA VAL A 44 -3.06 15.85 -23.05
C VAL A 44 -4.09 16.31 -22.04
N ALA A 45 -5.24 16.77 -22.52
CA ALA A 45 -6.39 17.07 -21.69
C ALA A 45 -7.25 15.80 -21.57
N LEU A 46 -7.50 15.36 -20.34
CA LEU A 46 -8.19 14.10 -20.02
C LEU A 46 -9.25 14.35 -18.97
N LYS A 47 -10.44 13.79 -19.19
CA LYS A 47 -11.49 13.70 -18.16
C LYS A 47 -12.19 12.36 -18.21
N TYR A 48 -12.63 11.88 -17.05
CA TYR A 48 -13.41 10.65 -16.92
C TYR A 48 -14.89 10.89 -17.20
N GLU A 49 -15.62 9.80 -17.43
CA GLU A 49 -17.09 9.83 -17.49
C GLU A 49 -17.68 10.47 -16.22
N GLY A 50 -18.56 11.46 -16.41
CA GLY A 50 -19.16 12.25 -15.32
C GLY A 50 -18.32 13.45 -14.86
N GLU A 51 -17.09 13.64 -15.35
CA GLU A 51 -16.29 14.83 -15.04
C GLU A 51 -16.58 15.98 -16.04
N GLU A 52 -16.80 17.17 -15.50
CA GLU A 52 -17.00 18.38 -16.30
C GLU A 52 -15.67 18.94 -16.80
N GLU A 53 -14.69 19.05 -15.89
CA GLU A 53 -13.40 19.69 -16.15
C GLU A 53 -12.32 18.71 -16.63
N TYR A 54 -11.47 19.19 -17.54
CA TYR A 54 -10.29 18.47 -17.99
C TYR A 54 -9.13 18.60 -17.00
N ARG A 55 -8.43 17.49 -16.79
CA ARG A 55 -7.10 17.43 -16.16
C ARG A 55 -6.04 17.43 -17.26
N TYR A 56 -4.87 18.00 -16.99
CA TYR A 56 -3.80 18.12 -17.99
C TYR A 56 -2.59 17.27 -17.64
N LEU A 57 -2.23 16.36 -18.53
CA LEU A 57 -0.95 15.65 -18.52
C LEU A 57 0.02 16.39 -19.43
N ILE A 58 1.27 16.54 -18.99
CA ILE A 58 2.29 17.28 -19.72
C ILE A 58 3.49 16.35 -19.94
N ALA A 59 3.81 16.08 -21.21
CA ALA A 59 5.01 15.34 -21.59
C ALA A 59 6.06 16.26 -22.22
N SER A 60 7.33 15.97 -21.95
CA SER A 60 8.46 16.61 -22.61
C SER A 60 8.68 16.09 -24.03
N GLU A 61 8.36 14.82 -24.27
CA GLU A 61 8.52 14.17 -25.56
C GLU A 61 7.36 14.54 -26.49
N LEU A 62 7.68 15.09 -27.67
CA LEU A 62 6.69 15.61 -28.62
C LEU A 62 6.33 14.59 -29.70
N SER A 63 7.17 13.56 -29.90
CA SER A 63 6.99 12.53 -30.94
C SER A 63 6.00 11.43 -30.56
N TRP A 64 5.75 11.23 -29.27
CA TRP A 64 4.89 10.14 -28.78
C TRP A 64 3.43 10.30 -29.19
N HIS A 65 2.67 9.20 -29.19
CA HIS A 65 1.23 9.26 -29.34
C HIS A 65 0.57 9.65 -28.00
N HIS A 66 -0.45 10.51 -28.04
CA HIS A 66 -1.11 11.02 -26.84
C HIS A 66 -1.75 9.91 -25.98
N MET A 67 -2.26 8.84 -26.59
CA MET A 67 -2.76 7.67 -25.87
C MET A 67 -1.67 6.97 -25.07
N ASP A 68 -0.44 6.90 -25.60
CA ASP A 68 0.65 6.21 -24.93
C ASP A 68 1.17 7.03 -23.75
N ILE A 69 1.17 8.37 -23.87
CA ILE A 69 1.41 9.28 -22.74
C ILE A 69 0.37 9.03 -21.63
N ALA A 70 -0.92 8.99 -21.99
CA ALA A 70 -1.99 8.76 -21.03
C ALA A 70 -1.90 7.37 -20.36
N ARG A 71 -1.63 6.31 -21.15
CA ARG A 71 -1.42 4.95 -20.66
C ARG A 71 -0.21 4.85 -19.72
N LEU A 72 0.92 5.45 -20.09
CA LEU A 72 2.10 5.47 -19.23
C LEU A 72 1.82 6.21 -17.92
N TYR A 73 1.05 7.30 -17.97
CA TYR A 73 0.66 8.01 -16.76
C TYR A 73 -0.24 7.18 -15.84
N THR A 74 -1.07 6.27 -16.36
CA THR A 74 -1.85 5.37 -15.50
C THR A 74 -0.97 4.39 -14.73
N LEU A 75 0.22 4.06 -15.27
CA LEU A 75 1.23 3.26 -14.58
C LEU A 75 1.97 4.01 -13.46
N ARG A 76 1.80 5.33 -13.31
CA ARG A 76 2.31 6.08 -12.16
C ARG A 76 1.91 5.44 -10.83
N TRP A 77 0.72 4.83 -10.78
CA TRP A 77 0.21 4.14 -9.60
C TRP A 77 1.12 3.00 -9.10
N LEU A 78 1.97 2.42 -9.96
CA LEU A 78 2.91 1.36 -9.55
C LEU A 78 3.79 1.79 -8.36
N VAL A 79 4.11 3.09 -8.22
CA VAL A 79 4.84 3.60 -7.06
C VAL A 79 4.06 3.40 -5.75
N GLU A 80 2.73 3.51 -5.79
CA GLU A 80 1.88 3.35 -4.62
C GLU A 80 1.75 1.88 -4.23
N VAL A 81 1.76 0.98 -5.22
CA VAL A 81 1.84 -0.48 -4.99
C VAL A 81 3.16 -0.85 -4.33
N PHE A 82 4.28 -0.33 -4.87
CA PHE A 82 5.60 -0.50 -4.27
C PHE A 82 5.62 0.00 -2.82
N ILE A 83 5.15 1.23 -2.57
CA ILE A 83 5.11 1.81 -1.22
C ILE A 83 4.26 0.97 -0.27
N GLN A 84 3.13 0.42 -0.75
CA GLN A 84 2.26 -0.41 0.08
C GLN A 84 2.93 -1.74 0.47
N ASP A 85 3.52 -2.44 -0.49
CA ASP A 85 4.21 -3.72 -0.26
C ASP A 85 5.41 -3.53 0.67
N TRP A 86 6.28 -2.57 0.34
CA TRP A 86 7.45 -2.24 1.13
C TRP A 86 7.09 -1.79 2.56
N LYS A 87 6.05 -0.96 2.75
CA LYS A 87 5.60 -0.58 4.11
C LYS A 87 5.12 -1.76 4.93
N ALA A 88 4.42 -2.71 4.30
CA ALA A 88 3.86 -3.87 4.99
C ALA A 88 4.95 -4.90 5.36
N HIS A 89 5.96 -5.05 4.50
CA HIS A 89 6.90 -6.18 4.55
C HIS A 89 8.36 -5.79 4.86
N GLY A 90 8.79 -4.56 4.53
CA GLY A 90 10.16 -4.06 4.71
C GLY A 90 10.53 -3.63 6.14
N GLY A 91 9.70 -3.92 7.14
CA GLY A 91 10.00 -3.68 8.56
C GLY A 91 9.90 -2.22 9.04
N TRP A 92 9.86 -1.25 8.13
CA TRP A 92 9.78 0.18 8.43
C TRP A 92 8.60 0.56 9.33
N ASN A 93 7.36 0.26 8.92
CA ASN A 93 6.16 0.65 9.67
C ASN A 93 5.88 -0.22 10.90
N ARG A 94 6.53 -1.38 11.04
CA ARG A 94 6.14 -2.40 12.03
C ARG A 94 7.11 -2.50 13.20
N LEU A 95 8.40 -2.23 12.99
CA LEU A 95 9.45 -2.55 13.98
C LEU A 95 10.41 -1.39 14.25
N SER A 96 10.43 -0.33 13.43
CA SER A 96 11.41 0.75 13.60
C SER A 96 10.96 1.76 14.66
N LYS A 97 11.74 1.89 15.75
CA LYS A 97 11.63 3.00 16.69
C LYS A 97 12.47 4.15 16.16
N GLN A 98 11.84 5.05 15.39
CA GLN A 98 12.55 6.18 14.80
C GLN A 98 12.61 7.33 15.80
N ARG A 99 13.80 7.58 16.36
CA ARG A 99 14.02 8.75 17.22
C ARG A 99 14.72 9.84 16.41
N GLY A 100 13.99 10.93 16.15
CA GLY A 100 14.50 12.10 15.43
C GLY A 100 14.67 11.90 13.92
N GLU A 101 15.16 12.96 13.26
CA GLU A 101 15.36 13.01 11.81
C GLU A 101 16.35 11.94 11.32
N GLU A 102 17.51 11.84 11.98
CA GLU A 102 18.57 10.88 11.63
C GLU A 102 18.11 9.43 11.79
N GLY A 103 17.42 9.09 12.89
CA GLY A 103 16.87 7.76 13.10
C GLY A 103 15.82 7.38 12.06
N SER A 104 15.04 8.36 11.59
CA SER A 104 14.10 8.18 10.49
C SER A 104 14.85 7.94 9.18
N ARG A 105 15.79 8.82 8.81
CA ARG A 105 16.53 8.69 7.55
C ARG A 105 17.26 7.35 7.41
N HIS A 106 18.01 6.95 8.44
CA HIS A 106 18.78 5.70 8.39
C HIS A 106 17.89 4.46 8.32
N GLY A 107 16.82 4.42 9.10
CA GLY A 107 15.89 3.29 9.05
C GLY A 107 15.21 3.17 7.67
N LEU A 108 14.95 4.30 7.00
CA LEU A 108 14.30 4.35 5.69
C LEU A 108 15.24 3.75 4.65
N ILE A 109 16.49 4.23 4.66
CA ILE A 109 17.55 3.78 3.75
C ILE A 109 17.80 2.29 3.93
N LEU A 110 17.96 1.82 5.16
CA LEU A 110 18.20 0.40 5.44
C LEU A 110 17.04 -0.47 4.98
N SER A 111 15.80 -0.07 5.28
CA SER A 111 14.61 -0.80 4.86
C SER A 111 14.50 -0.88 3.33
N LEU A 112 14.77 0.21 2.62
CA LEU A 112 14.83 0.20 1.15
C LEU A 112 15.98 -0.65 0.63
N LEU A 113 17.15 -0.64 1.28
CA LEU A 113 18.28 -1.46 0.86
C LEU A 113 17.96 -2.96 1.00
N CYS A 114 17.30 -3.37 2.09
CA CYS A 114 16.80 -4.74 2.25
C CYS A 114 15.82 -5.13 1.13
N GLU A 115 14.91 -4.24 0.74
CA GLU A 115 14.00 -4.46 -0.38
C GLU A 115 14.77 -4.70 -1.70
N HIS A 116 15.82 -3.92 -1.96
CA HIS A 116 16.67 -4.11 -3.14
C HIS A 116 17.43 -5.43 -3.10
N LEU A 117 17.89 -5.87 -1.92
CA LEU A 117 18.55 -7.16 -1.76
C LEU A 117 17.64 -8.35 -2.09
N LEU A 118 16.31 -8.21 -1.95
CA LEU A 118 15.36 -9.25 -2.39
C LEU A 118 15.41 -9.50 -3.90
N LEU A 119 15.87 -8.55 -4.71
CA LEU A 119 16.13 -8.76 -6.14
C LEU A 119 17.24 -9.79 -6.39
N LEU A 120 18.14 -9.96 -5.42
CA LEU A 120 19.24 -10.94 -5.48
C LEU A 120 18.83 -12.32 -4.96
N HIS A 121 17.61 -12.48 -4.44
CA HIS A 121 17.11 -13.81 -4.05
C HIS A 121 17.20 -14.78 -5.26
N PRO A 122 17.63 -16.04 -5.08
CA PRO A 122 17.82 -16.97 -6.20
C PRO A 122 16.56 -17.13 -7.07
N GLU A 123 15.38 -17.27 -6.45
CA GLU A 123 14.12 -17.39 -7.19
C GLU A 123 13.79 -16.13 -7.99
N GLN A 124 14.04 -14.94 -7.40
CA GLN A 124 13.80 -13.66 -8.05
C GLN A 124 14.78 -13.46 -9.22
N SER A 125 16.05 -13.82 -9.02
CA SER A 125 17.10 -13.77 -10.04
C SER A 125 16.76 -14.65 -11.25
N VAL A 126 16.24 -15.86 -11.02
CA VAL A 126 15.81 -16.76 -12.10
C VAL A 126 14.64 -16.18 -12.88
N ARG A 127 13.63 -15.63 -12.20
CA ARG A 127 12.48 -14.97 -12.86
C ARG A 127 12.93 -13.83 -13.75
N LEU A 128 13.79 -12.94 -13.23
CA LEU A 128 14.30 -11.79 -13.99
C LEU A 128 15.14 -12.23 -15.20
N LYS A 129 16.01 -13.23 -15.04
CA LYS A 129 16.78 -13.82 -16.17
C LYS A 129 15.86 -14.38 -17.26
N ASN A 130 14.73 -14.95 -16.87
CA ASN A 130 13.74 -15.51 -17.79
C ASN A 130 12.70 -14.48 -18.28
N LYS A 131 12.91 -13.18 -18.04
CA LYS A 131 11.97 -12.09 -18.39
C LYS A 131 10.56 -12.28 -17.81
N GLN A 132 10.47 -12.98 -16.67
CA GLN A 132 9.23 -13.14 -15.93
C GLN A 132 9.07 -12.00 -14.91
N PRO A 133 7.83 -11.65 -14.54
CA PRO A 133 7.59 -10.70 -13.47
C PRO A 133 8.27 -11.15 -12.17
N GLY A 134 8.92 -10.21 -11.49
CA GLY A 134 9.39 -10.40 -10.14
C GLY A 134 8.22 -10.57 -9.16
N MET A 135 8.47 -11.27 -8.06
CA MET A 135 7.49 -11.40 -6.98
C MET A 135 7.54 -10.18 -6.06
N PRO A 136 6.40 -9.80 -5.45
CA PRO A 136 6.36 -8.83 -4.33
C PRO A 136 7.21 -9.32 -3.14
N ALA A 137 7.69 -8.39 -2.33
CA ALA A 137 8.49 -8.71 -1.15
C ALA A 137 7.72 -9.59 -0.16
N GLY A 138 6.42 -9.35 0.01
CA GLY A 138 5.56 -10.19 0.85
C GLY A 138 5.57 -11.67 0.42
N CYS A 139 5.50 -11.92 -0.89
CA CYS A 139 5.51 -13.26 -1.47
C CYS A 139 6.86 -13.97 -1.26
N LEU A 140 7.97 -13.25 -1.48
CA LEU A 140 9.32 -13.77 -1.20
C LEU A 140 9.51 -14.12 0.28
N ILE A 141 9.02 -13.27 1.18
CA ILE A 141 9.08 -13.54 2.62
C ILE A 141 8.24 -14.76 3.01
N GLU A 142 7.07 -14.95 2.39
CA GLU A 142 6.23 -16.13 2.62
C GLU A 142 6.91 -17.41 2.13
N HIS A 143 7.52 -17.39 0.94
CA HIS A 143 8.32 -18.50 0.43
C HIS A 143 9.47 -18.85 1.39
N LEU A 144 10.26 -17.86 1.80
CA LEU A 144 11.36 -18.06 2.74
C LEU A 144 10.92 -18.66 4.08
N LYS A 145 9.75 -18.25 4.60
CA LYS A 145 9.18 -18.84 5.82
C LYS A 145 8.75 -20.28 5.62
N ALA A 146 8.14 -20.59 4.47
CA ALA A 146 7.75 -21.94 4.13
C ALA A 146 8.97 -22.85 3.97
N ASP A 147 9.99 -22.40 3.25
CA ASP A 147 11.25 -23.12 3.07
C ASP A 147 11.92 -23.40 4.41
N ALA A 148 12.05 -22.38 5.27
CA ALA A 148 12.62 -22.55 6.61
C ALA A 148 11.84 -23.56 7.46
N LEU A 149 10.51 -23.52 7.42
CA LEU A 149 9.68 -24.50 8.14
C LEU A 149 9.86 -25.91 7.59
N VAL A 150 9.84 -26.07 6.27
CA VAL A 150 10.02 -27.37 5.60
C VAL A 150 11.38 -27.95 5.93
N ASP A 151 12.44 -27.14 5.89
CA ASP A 151 13.79 -27.60 6.22
C ASP A 151 13.92 -27.98 7.70
N THR A 152 13.30 -27.21 8.60
CA THR A 152 13.24 -27.57 10.03
C THR A 152 12.51 -28.90 10.24
N ILE A 153 11.40 -29.16 9.52
CA ILE A 153 10.68 -30.44 9.60
C ILE A 153 11.54 -31.60 9.08
N LYS A 154 12.29 -31.39 7.98
CA LYS A 154 13.23 -32.42 7.48
C LYS A 154 14.29 -32.76 8.52
N GLU A 155 14.84 -31.76 9.21
CA GLU A 155 15.82 -31.96 10.29
C GLU A 155 15.23 -32.75 11.47
N VAL A 156 13.98 -32.46 11.87
CA VAL A 156 13.27 -33.22 12.90
C VAL A 156 13.12 -34.69 12.50
N VAL A 157 12.68 -34.95 11.27
CA VAL A 157 12.48 -36.32 10.75
C VAL A 157 13.80 -37.07 10.62
N ALA A 158 14.89 -36.38 10.27
CA ALA A 158 16.22 -36.96 10.14
C ALA A 158 16.97 -37.13 11.48
N SER A 159 16.40 -36.65 12.59
CA SER A 159 17.05 -36.71 13.90
C SER A 159 17.08 -38.13 14.47
N ASN A 160 18.03 -38.40 15.38
CA ASN A 160 18.16 -39.70 16.05
C ASN A 160 16.95 -40.01 16.94
N ASP A 161 16.23 -38.99 17.43
CA ASP A 161 15.01 -39.11 18.22
C ASP A 161 13.97 -38.06 17.75
N PRO A 162 13.19 -38.41 16.70
CA PRO A 162 12.22 -37.49 16.09
C PRO A 162 11.12 -37.03 17.05
N GLU A 163 10.74 -37.85 18.04
CA GLU A 163 9.69 -37.46 19.00
C GLU A 163 10.17 -36.31 19.89
N THR A 164 11.38 -36.42 20.43
CA THR A 164 11.98 -35.35 21.24
C THR A 164 12.24 -34.10 20.41
N ALA A 165 12.75 -34.24 19.17
CA ALA A 165 12.98 -33.10 18.28
C ALA A 165 11.67 -32.38 17.89
N LEU A 166 10.60 -33.14 17.64
CA LEU A 166 9.27 -32.58 17.35
C LEU A 166 8.68 -31.87 18.57
N ALA A 167 8.86 -32.41 19.78
CA ALA A 167 8.44 -31.77 21.01
C ALA A 167 9.17 -30.43 21.22
N ALA A 168 10.48 -30.39 20.96
CA ALA A 168 11.27 -29.16 21.03
C ALA A 168 10.82 -28.11 20.00
N LEU A 169 10.57 -28.51 18.74
CA LEU A 169 10.02 -27.62 17.72
C LEU A 169 8.66 -27.07 18.14
N THR A 170 7.77 -27.93 18.65
CA THR A 170 6.44 -27.55 19.11
C THR A 170 6.51 -26.53 20.24
N LEU A 171 7.43 -26.72 21.20
CA LEU A 171 7.66 -25.79 22.29
C LEU A 171 8.16 -24.44 21.75
N ALA A 172 9.18 -24.46 20.89
CA ALA A 172 9.73 -23.25 20.28
C ALA A 172 8.67 -22.46 19.48
N MET A 173 7.80 -23.14 18.75
CA MET A 173 6.70 -22.51 18.02
C MET A 173 5.67 -21.87 18.96
N LYS A 174 5.33 -22.52 20.07
CA LYS A 174 4.43 -21.96 21.08
C LYS A 174 5.04 -20.73 21.75
N ASP A 175 6.31 -20.79 22.11
CA ASP A 175 7.04 -19.70 22.78
C ASP A 175 7.24 -18.48 21.86
N ALA A 176 7.39 -18.69 20.56
CA ALA A 176 7.53 -17.62 19.57
C ALA A 176 6.23 -16.82 19.36
N LEU A 177 5.07 -17.35 19.78
CA LEU A 177 3.77 -16.70 19.61
C LEU A 177 3.42 -15.88 20.86
N PRO A 178 3.42 -14.53 20.79
CA PRO A 178 3.12 -13.71 21.94
C PRO A 178 1.63 -13.79 22.31
N VAL A 179 1.33 -14.02 23.58
CA VAL A 179 0.00 -13.75 24.15
C VAL A 179 -0.18 -12.23 24.19
N ARG A 180 -1.22 -11.73 23.53
CA ARG A 180 -1.51 -10.28 23.45
C ARG A 180 -2.89 -9.99 24.00
N ASP A 181 -2.95 -9.04 24.92
CA ASP A 181 -4.22 -8.47 25.37
C ASP A 181 -4.88 -7.70 24.24
N SER A 182 -6.12 -8.09 23.92
CA SER A 182 -6.88 -7.47 22.85
C SER A 182 -7.63 -6.26 23.35
N SER A 183 -7.23 -5.08 22.85
CA SER A 183 -7.96 -3.84 23.10
C SER A 183 -9.39 -3.87 22.55
N ARG A 184 -9.65 -4.61 21.46
CA ARG A 184 -10.99 -4.85 20.92
C ARG A 184 -11.87 -5.59 21.92
N HIS A 185 -11.28 -6.46 22.73
CA HIS A 185 -11.99 -7.23 23.75
C HIS A 185 -11.93 -6.56 25.13
N MET A 186 -11.72 -5.23 25.16
CA MET A 186 -11.71 -4.41 26.38
C MET A 186 -10.68 -4.80 27.44
N ALA A 187 -9.67 -5.60 27.08
CA ALA A 187 -8.60 -5.99 27.99
C ALA A 187 -7.88 -4.75 28.54
N GLY A 188 -7.77 -4.64 29.87
CA GLY A 188 -7.12 -3.54 30.57
C GLY A 188 -7.81 -2.17 30.47
N ARG A 189 -9.05 -2.08 29.98
CA ARG A 189 -9.79 -0.81 29.88
C ARG A 189 -10.51 -0.48 31.18
N ASN A 190 -10.31 0.75 31.69
CA ASN A 190 -11.13 1.30 32.76
C ASN A 190 -12.43 1.84 32.18
N LEU A 191 -13.56 1.20 32.50
CA LEU A 191 -14.90 1.60 32.04
C LEU A 191 -15.54 2.70 32.90
N GLY A 192 -14.84 3.16 33.94
CA GLY A 192 -15.40 4.03 34.95
C GLY A 192 -16.51 3.35 35.75
N LYS A 193 -17.29 4.15 36.46
CA LYS A 193 -18.39 3.69 37.29
C LYS A 193 -19.67 3.71 36.47
N GLN A 194 -20.11 2.54 36.01
CA GLN A 194 -21.27 2.35 35.11
C GLN A 194 -22.62 2.31 35.86
N GLU A 195 -22.62 2.54 37.18
CA GLU A 195 -23.83 2.55 38.00
C GLU A 195 -24.31 3.96 38.30
N ALA A 196 -25.64 4.14 38.35
CA ALA A 196 -26.25 5.41 38.70
C ALA A 196 -26.00 5.74 40.18
N THR A 197 -25.45 6.91 40.45
CA THR A 197 -25.31 7.42 41.81
C THR A 197 -26.61 8.09 42.26
N ALA A 198 -26.85 8.17 43.57
CA ALA A 198 -28.07 8.80 44.11
C ALA A 198 -28.25 10.25 43.59
N SER A 199 -27.17 11.02 43.53
CA SER A 199 -27.20 12.38 42.97
C SER A 199 -27.57 12.42 41.48
N LEU A 200 -27.10 11.44 40.70
CA LEU A 200 -27.41 11.38 39.26
C LEU A 200 -28.84 10.87 39.01
N LYS A 201 -29.37 9.97 39.85
CA LYS A 201 -30.78 9.56 39.82
C LYS A 201 -31.71 10.75 40.08
N ALA A 202 -31.48 11.50 41.16
CA ALA A 202 -32.26 12.70 41.47
C ALA A 202 -32.15 13.77 40.37
N HIS A 203 -30.98 13.89 39.74
CA HIS A 203 -30.80 14.80 38.60
C HIS A 203 -31.59 14.35 37.36
N ALA A 204 -31.65 13.04 37.08
CA ALA A 204 -32.44 12.48 35.98
C ALA A 204 -33.95 12.66 36.21
N GLU A 205 -34.45 12.39 37.42
CA GLU A 205 -35.87 12.57 37.81
C GLU A 205 -36.37 14.00 37.53
N LYS A 206 -35.52 15.02 37.75
CA LYS A 206 -35.83 16.42 37.42
C LYS A 206 -36.14 16.62 35.93
N TYR A 207 -35.39 15.98 35.04
CA TYR A 207 -35.62 16.09 33.59
C TYR A 207 -36.81 15.26 33.12
N GLU A 208 -37.07 14.11 33.76
CA GLU A 208 -38.29 13.34 33.50
C GLU A 208 -39.54 14.13 33.86
N MET A 209 -39.52 14.85 35.00
CA MET A 209 -40.61 15.74 35.39
C MET A 209 -40.80 16.93 34.43
N LEU A 210 -39.70 17.50 33.91
CA LEU A 210 -39.76 18.58 32.91
C LEU A 210 -40.31 18.11 31.56
N ASN A 211 -40.05 16.87 31.16
CA ASN A 211 -40.57 16.30 29.91
C ASN A 211 -42.04 15.84 30.03
N ALA A 212 -42.55 15.69 31.25
CA ALA A 212 -43.94 15.30 31.53
C ALA A 212 -44.89 16.50 31.70
N ALA A 213 -44.37 17.73 31.68
CA ALA A 213 -45.10 19.00 31.75
C ALA A 213 -45.31 19.61 30.35
#